data_AF-A0A068V5H6-F1
#
_entry.id   AF-A0A068V5H6-F1
#
_cell.length_a   1.000
_cell.length_b   1.000
_cell.length_c   1.000
_cell.angle_alpha   90.00
_cell.angle_beta   90.00
_cell.angle_gamma   90.00
#
_symmetry.space_group_name_H-M   'P 1'
#
loop_
_entity.id
_entity.type
_entity.pdbx_description
1 polymer ?
#
loop_
_entity_poly.entity_id
_entity_poly.type
_entity_poly.pdbx_seq_one_letter_code
_entity_poly.pdbx_strand_id
1 'polypeptide(L)'
;MLRLLSSYSLLTCDVVEVAGERAGGETDVGYVRVYGLSPVAEYFVPDEEGNSVAPAMELLQDKVLIDSWRGWTGFKKEEGEGDLNPEPLIPWCLNLSC
;
A
#
# COMPACT_ATOMS: atom_id res chain seq x y z
N MET A 1 7.94 -0.30 -3.45
CA MET A 1 6.70 0.39 -3.04
C MET A 1 5.72 0.58 -4.21
N LEU A 2 6.06 1.32 -5.27
CA LEU A 2 5.11 1.61 -6.39
C LEU A 2 4.51 0.38 -7.08
N ARG A 3 5.28 -0.70 -7.22
CA ARG A 3 4.78 -1.98 -7.76
C ARG A 3 3.62 -2.57 -6.95
N LEU A 4 3.69 -2.47 -5.61
CA LEU A 4 2.65 -2.97 -4.72
C LEU A 4 1.38 -2.13 -4.86
N LEU A 5 1.52 -0.80 -4.83
CA LEU A 5 0.42 0.14 -5.04
C LEU A 5 -0.26 -0.08 -6.40
N SER A 6 0.53 -0.38 -7.44
CA SER A 6 0.00 -0.73 -8.76
C SER A 6 -0.75 -2.06 -8.77
N SER A 7 -0.30 -3.08 -8.02
CA SER A 7 -1.06 -4.32 -7.84
C SER A 7 -2.41 -4.09 -7.16
N TYR A 8 -2.53 -3.11 -6.27
CA TYR A 8 -3.79 -2.68 -5.66
C TYR A 8 -4.58 -1.68 -6.52
N SER A 9 -4.22 -1.50 -7.79
CA SER A 9 -4.86 -0.57 -8.74
C SER A 9 -4.89 0.89 -8.30
N LEU A 10 -4.03 1.28 -7.35
CA LEU A 10 -3.84 2.69 -6.96
C LEU A 10 -2.99 3.44 -7.99
N LEU A 11 -2.08 2.74 -8.66
CA LEU A 11 -1.26 3.32 -9.72
C LEU A 11 -1.42 2.54 -11.01
N THR A 12 -1.46 3.25 -12.14
CA THR A 12 -1.25 2.64 -13.45
C THR A 12 0.25 2.38 -13.63
N CYS A 13 0.62 1.31 -14.33
CA CYS A 13 2.01 0.97 -14.61
C CYS A 13 2.17 0.65 -16.09
N ASP A 14 2.86 1.52 -16.81
CA ASP A 14 3.15 1.36 -18.23
C ASP A 14 4.65 1.07 -18.42
N VAL A 15 4.98 0.21 -19.37
CA VAL A 15 6.38 -0.09 -19.71
C VAL A 15 6.68 0.61 -21.03
N VAL A 16 7.60 1.57 -20.98
CA VAL A 16 8.00 2.39 -22.14
C VAL A 16 9.40 2.00 -22.57
N GLU A 17 9.58 1.80 -23.86
CA GLU A 17 10.89 1.60 -24.49
C GLU A 17 11.62 2.94 -24.60
N VAL A 18 12.85 2.99 -24.11
CA VAL A 18 13.73 4.15 -24.17
C VAL A 18 14.97 3.73 -24.95
N ALA A 19 15.09 4.27 -26.17
CA ALA A 19 16.30 4.09 -26.96
C ALA A 19 17.46 4.81 -26.27
N GLY A 20 18.47 4.07 -25.82
CA GLY A 20 19.70 4.64 -25.32
C GLY A 20 20.60 5.00 -26.50
N GLU A 21 20.81 6.29 -26.75
CA GLU A 21 21.87 6.72 -27.67
C GLU A 21 23.23 6.40 -27.06
N ARG A 22 23.84 5.30 -27.50
CA ARG A 22 25.25 5.05 -27.23
C ARG A 22 26.08 5.80 -28.28
N ALA A 23 27.11 6.52 -27.84
CA ALA A 23 28.15 7.04 -28.72
C ALA A 23 28.89 5.86 -29.38
N GLY A 24 28.38 5.38 -30.52
CA GLY A 24 28.89 4.18 -31.18
C GLY A 24 27.94 3.44 -32.13
N GLY A 25 26.71 3.91 -32.35
CA GLY A 25 25.82 3.38 -33.40
C GLY A 25 25.02 2.12 -33.04
N GLU A 26 25.29 1.49 -31.89
CA GLU A 26 24.49 0.39 -31.36
C GLU A 26 23.37 0.96 -30.46
N THR A 27 22.11 0.89 -30.92
CA THR A 27 20.92 1.24 -30.10
C THR A 27 20.62 0.13 -29.11
N ASP A 28 20.92 0.38 -27.83
CA ASP A 28 20.47 -0.48 -26.72
C ASP A 28 19.03 -0.07 -26.36
N VAL A 29 18.08 -0.98 -26.45
CA VAL A 29 16.67 -0.71 -26.10
C VAL A 29 16.51 -0.91 -24.60
N GLY A 30 16.47 0.20 -23.85
CA GLY A 30 16.13 0.20 -22.44
C GLY A 30 14.61 0.13 -22.23
N TYR A 31 14.16 -0.43 -21.11
CA TYR A 31 12.76 -0.39 -20.71
C TYR A 31 12.63 0.37 -19.40
N VAL A 32 11.73 1.36 -19.35
CA VAL A 32 11.42 2.15 -18.16
C VAL A 32 9.96 1.91 -17.76
N ARG A 33 9.71 1.76 -16.46
CA ARG A 33 8.34 1.67 -15.92
C ARG A 33 7.88 3.04 -15.48
N VAL A 34 6.79 3.51 -16.09
CA VAL A 34 6.14 4.78 -15.78
C VAL A 34 4.91 4.48 -14.93
N TYR A 35 4.71 5.24 -13.87
CA TYR A 35 3.57 5.10 -12.98
C TYR A 35 2.68 6.33 -13.08
N GLY A 36 1.40 6.12 -13.34
CA GLY A 36 0.37 7.17 -13.30
C GLY A 36 -0.56 7.00 -12.11
N LEU A 37 -1.28 8.07 -11.74
CA LEU A 37 -2.34 7.98 -10.75
C LEU A 37 -3.58 7.33 -11.38
N SER A 38 -4.12 6.32 -10.68
CA SER A 38 -5.45 5.78 -10.95
C SER A 38 -6.52 6.69 -10.34
N PRO A 39 -7.78 6.69 -10.82
CA PRO A 39 -8.87 7.50 -10.22
C PRO A 39 -9.06 7.27 -8.70
N VAL A 40 -8.71 6.08 -8.20
CA VAL A 40 -8.78 5.78 -6.75
C VAL A 40 -7.68 6.49 -5.97
N ALA A 41 -6.51 6.73 -6.58
CA ALA A 41 -5.42 7.44 -5.93
C ALA A 41 -5.66 8.96 -5.83
N GLU A 42 -6.61 9.51 -6.60
CA GLU A 42 -6.99 10.92 -6.55
C GLU A 42 -7.52 11.32 -5.16
N TYR A 43 -8.27 10.44 -4.48
CA TYR A 43 -8.76 10.67 -3.11
C TYR A 43 -7.65 10.78 -2.06
N PHE A 44 -6.44 10.30 -2.37
CA PHE A 44 -5.28 10.39 -1.49
C PHE A 44 -4.41 11.62 -1.75
N VAL A 45 -4.70 12.35 -2.83
CA VAL A 45 -4.03 13.63 -3.14
C VAL A 45 -4.92 14.76 -2.61
N PRO A 46 -4.34 15.84 -2.05
CA PRO A 46 -5.11 17.01 -1.67
C PRO A 46 -5.79 17.62 -2.90
N ASP A 47 -7.11 17.79 -2.82
CA ASP A 47 -7.86 18.54 -3.83
C ASP A 47 -7.53 20.04 -3.77
N GLU A 48 -8.13 20.85 -4.66
CA GLU A 48 -7.95 22.32 -4.69
C GLU A 48 -8.28 22.99 -3.34
N GLU A 49 -9.18 22.38 -2.57
CA GLU A 49 -9.59 22.83 -1.25
C GLU A 49 -8.70 22.27 -0.12
N GLY A 50 -7.70 21.46 -0.46
CA GLY A 50 -6.78 20.80 0.47
C GLY A 50 -7.35 19.55 1.14
N ASN A 51 -8.56 19.12 0.77
CA ASN A 51 -9.22 17.94 1.30
C ASN A 51 -8.60 16.67 0.72
N SER A 52 -8.29 15.68 1.57
CA SER A 52 -7.91 14.33 1.13
C SER A 52 -8.29 13.29 2.17
N VAL A 53 -8.37 12.02 1.75
CA VAL A 53 -8.61 10.86 2.62
C VAL A 53 -7.30 10.34 3.24
N ALA A 54 -6.14 10.86 2.80
CA ALA A 54 -4.84 10.49 3.30
C ALA A 54 -4.70 10.62 4.84
N PRO A 55 -5.19 11.69 5.50
CA PRO A 55 -5.15 11.80 6.97
C PRO A 55 -5.98 10.73 7.67
N ALA A 56 -7.12 10.32 7.09
CA ALA A 56 -7.92 9.24 7.65
C ALA A 56 -7.17 7.90 7.57
N MET A 57 -6.49 7.64 6.45
CA MET A 57 -5.63 6.46 6.30
C MET A 57 -4.43 6.50 7.26
N GLU A 58 -3.85 7.67 7.50
CA GLU A 58 -2.76 7.85 8.48
C GLU A 58 -3.23 7.54 9.90
N LEU A 59 -4.42 8.00 10.30
CA LEU A 59 -5.03 7.64 11.58
C LEU A 59 -5.30 6.14 11.72
N LEU A 60 -5.71 5.47 10.63
CA LEU A 60 -5.91 4.02 10.63
C LEU A 60 -4.61 3.22 10.79
N GLN A 61 -3.49 3.79 10.33
CA GLN A 61 -2.16 3.20 10.44
C GLN A 61 -1.40 3.67 11.68
N ASP A 62 -1.98 4.59 12.47
CA ASP A 62 -1.37 5.06 13.70
C ASP A 62 -1.27 3.92 14.72
N LYS A 63 -0.18 3.94 15.49
CA LYS A 63 0.11 2.90 16.46
C LYS A 63 -1.00 2.78 17.51
N VAL A 64 -1.58 3.89 17.96
CA VAL A 64 -2.63 3.88 18.98
C VAL A 64 -3.86 3.14 18.49
N LEU A 65 -4.25 3.35 17.22
CA LEU A 65 -5.40 2.67 16.66
C LEU A 65 -5.10 1.19 16.36
N ILE A 66 -3.93 0.89 15.79
CA ILE A 66 -3.50 -0.50 15.55
C ILE A 66 -3.43 -1.28 16.87
N ASP A 67 -2.89 -0.69 17.93
CA ASP A 67 -2.74 -1.33 19.24
C ASP A 67 -4.11 -1.53 19.91
N SER A 68 -5.08 -0.64 19.66
CA SER A 68 -6.47 -0.82 20.10
C SER A 68 -7.10 -2.09 19.49
N TRP A 69 -6.84 -2.37 18.20
CA TRP A 69 -7.27 -3.59 17.53
C TRP A 69 -6.56 -4.84 18.06
N ARG A 70 -5.30 -4.73 18.49
CA ARG A 70 -4.60 -5.84 19.18
C ARG A 70 -5.21 -6.14 20.53
N GLY A 71 -5.64 -5.12 21.28
CA GLY A 71 -6.37 -5.30 22.53
C GLY A 71 -7.74 -5.96 22.34
N TRP A 72 -8.41 -5.70 21.21
CA TRP A 72 -9.71 -6.29 20.90
C TRP A 72 -9.68 -7.81 20.76
N THR A 73 -8.58 -8.40 20.27
CA THR A 73 -8.43 -9.87 20.25
C THR A 73 -8.14 -10.45 21.64
N GLY A 74 -7.61 -9.64 22.57
CA GLY A 74 -7.50 -9.97 24.00
C GLY A 74 -8.84 -10.00 24.73
N PHE A 75 -9.84 -9.24 24.27
CA PHE A 75 -11.20 -9.25 24.83
C PHE A 75 -11.95 -10.58 24.60
N LYS A 76 -11.47 -11.43 23.68
CA LYS A 76 -11.98 -12.79 23.50
C LYS A 76 -11.34 -13.84 24.42
N LYS A 77 -10.40 -13.46 25.29
CA LYS A 77 -9.70 -14.36 26.21
C LYS A 77 -9.95 -13.97 27.67
N GLU A 78 -11.21 -13.95 28.08
CA GLU A 78 -11.57 -14.21 29.48
C GLU A 78 -12.63 -15.32 29.56
N GLU A 79 -12.40 -16.43 28.85
CA GLU A 79 -12.99 -17.71 29.22
C GLU A 79 -12.03 -18.85 28.81
N GLY A 80 -11.12 -19.19 29.72
CA GLY A 80 -10.40 -20.47 29.72
C GLY A 80 -9.04 -20.55 29.01
N GLU A 81 -8.07 -21.08 29.76
CA GLU A 81 -6.90 -21.84 29.29
C GLU A 81 -5.69 -21.09 28.69
N GLY A 82 -4.64 -20.97 29.52
CA GLY A 82 -3.28 -21.47 29.24
C GLY A 82 -2.46 -20.84 28.10
N ASP A 83 -1.43 -20.08 28.50
CA ASP A 83 -0.18 -19.80 27.79
C ASP A 83 -0.04 -20.32 26.35
N LEU A 84 -0.44 -19.50 25.39
CA LEU A 84 0.10 -19.55 24.03
C LEU A 84 0.45 -18.13 23.61
N ASN A 85 1.76 -17.91 23.52
CA ASN A 85 2.46 -16.77 22.95
C ASN A 85 1.63 -16.08 21.86
N PRO A 86 1.19 -14.81 22.02
CA PRO A 86 0.45 -14.13 20.97
C PRO A 86 1.43 -13.75 19.86
N GLU A 87 1.63 -14.66 18.91
CA GLU A 87 2.09 -14.27 17.58
C GLU A 87 1.22 -13.08 17.13
N PRO A 88 1.81 -11.97 16.66
CA PRO A 88 1.04 -10.87 16.13
C PRO A 88 0.39 -11.32 14.82
N LEU A 89 -0.74 -12.03 14.91
CA LEU A 89 -1.66 -12.25 13.83
C LEU A 89 -2.27 -10.89 13.49
N ILE A 90 -1.53 -10.13 12.69
CA ILE A 90 -2.06 -9.03 11.91
C ILE A 90 -3.31 -9.60 11.22
N PRO A 91 -4.50 -9.00 11.40
CA PRO A 91 -5.72 -9.55 10.87
C PRO A 91 -5.57 -9.79 9.37
N TRP A 92 -5.95 -10.99 8.94
CA TRP A 92 -6.09 -11.38 7.54
C TRP A 92 -7.09 -10.48 6.78
N CYS A 93 -7.67 -9.47 7.43
CA CYS A 93 -8.59 -8.48 6.87
C CYS A 93 -7.92 -7.43 5.96
N LEU A 94 -6.58 -7.40 5.86
CA LEU A 94 -5.90 -6.68 4.77
C LEU A 94 -5.75 -7.51 3.49
N ASN A 95 -6.34 -8.72 3.40
CA ASN A 95 -6.66 -9.32 2.10
C ASN A 95 -7.78 -8.51 1.42
N LEU A 96 -7.44 -7.33 0.93
CA LEU A 96 -7.97 -6.88 -0.36
C LEU A 96 -7.47 -7.92 -1.36
N SER A 97 -8.40 -8.77 -1.80
CA SER A 97 -8.16 -9.77 -2.85
C SER A 97 -7.48 -9.10 -4.04
N CYS A 98 -6.28 -9.61 -4.38
CA CYS A 98 -5.89 -9.71 -5.79
C CYS A 98 -6.74 -10.78 -6.47
#